data_AF-A0A7S2HZ42-F1
#
_entry.id   AF-A0A7S2HZ42-F1
#
_cell.length_a   1.000
_cell.length_b   1.000
_cell.length_c   1.000
_cell.angle_alpha   90.00
_cell.angle_beta   90.00
_cell.angle_gamma   90.00
#
_symmetry.space_group_name_H-M   'P 1'
#
loop_
_entity.id
_entity.type
_entity.pdbx_description
1 polymer ?
#
loop_
_entity_poly.entity_id
_entity_poly.type
_entity_poly.pdbx_seq_one_letter_code
_entity_poly.pdbx_strand_id
1 'polypeptide(L)'
;FCWLCLGEWSSHGTSTGGYYQCNIYDKQAKEGKHMEEEKTRQKAKHALEKYMFYFERFMDHDRSMKLATRQEVDIEDKVQKLHDKHGFEIIELQFLYDALRQVRNCRRVLKWTYVHGYYLDEGGTEKNLFEHLQKHLEEKTDSLHEMLEKEFDSTFFSNEDMMGPGSQDAHDKFMRFRSNVTNFTNVTQKFRDQILTDLGTEGRLTAAGSSAPWGPPPPR
;
A
#
# COMPACT_ATOMS: atom_id res chain seq x y z
N PHE A 1 42.13 13.01 -13.40
CA PHE A 1 41.06 13.01 -14.44
C PHE A 1 40.53 14.44 -14.58
N CYS A 2 39.96 14.81 -15.73
CA CYS A 2 39.38 16.13 -15.95
C CYS A 2 37.94 16.16 -15.43
N TRP A 3 37.59 17.18 -14.65
CA TRP A 3 36.26 17.32 -14.05
C TRP A 3 35.20 17.84 -15.04
N LEU A 4 35.61 18.34 -16.21
CA LEU A 4 34.71 18.77 -17.27
C LEU A 4 34.32 17.58 -18.16
N CYS A 5 35.27 16.96 -18.87
CA CYS A 5 34.98 15.85 -19.81
C CYS A 5 35.04 14.44 -19.19
N LEU A 6 35.31 14.33 -17.88
CA LEU A 6 35.46 13.08 -17.14
C LEU A 6 36.56 12.12 -17.66
N GLY A 7 37.42 12.58 -18.57
CA GLY A 7 38.51 11.82 -19.17
C GLY A 7 39.82 11.81 -18.36
N GLU A 8 40.81 11.05 -18.82
CA GLU A 8 42.12 10.98 -18.19
C GLU A 8 42.84 12.34 -18.25
N TRP A 9 43.55 12.73 -17.19
CA TRP A 9 44.23 14.04 -17.17
C TRP A 9 45.46 14.06 -18.08
N SER A 10 46.08 12.89 -18.29
CA SER A 10 47.25 12.70 -19.16
C SER A 10 46.97 13.05 -20.63
N SER A 11 45.71 13.00 -21.07
CA SER A 11 45.31 13.39 -22.43
C SER A 11 45.06 14.89 -22.59
N HIS A 12 45.22 15.69 -21.54
CA HIS A 12 45.00 17.14 -21.55
C HIS A 12 46.32 17.89 -21.73
N GLY A 13 46.35 18.86 -22.64
CA GLY A 13 47.54 19.65 -22.95
C GLY A 13 47.25 20.83 -23.89
N THR A 14 48.28 21.38 -24.52
CA THR A 14 48.15 22.51 -25.46
C THR A 14 47.24 22.21 -26.65
N SER A 15 47.11 20.94 -27.06
CA SER A 15 46.22 20.49 -28.13
C SER A 15 44.73 20.45 -27.77
N THR A 16 44.37 20.52 -26.49
CA THR A 16 42.98 20.39 -26.00
C THR A 16 42.41 21.67 -25.40
N GLY A 17 43.04 22.82 -25.68
CA GLY A 17 42.65 24.12 -25.10
C GLY A 17 43.62 24.64 -24.03
N GLY A 18 44.70 23.90 -23.74
CA GLY A 18 45.64 24.21 -22.67
C GLY A 18 45.34 23.43 -21.39
N TYR A 19 46.10 23.69 -20.33
CA TYR A 19 45.98 22.95 -19.06
C TYR A 19 44.73 23.32 -18.24
N TYR A 20 44.08 24.44 -18.55
CA TYR A 20 42.95 24.99 -17.77
C TYR A 20 41.63 25.11 -18.56
N GLN A 21 41.63 24.88 -19.88
CA GLN A 21 40.41 24.86 -20.71
C GLN A 21 40.27 23.49 -21.38
N CYS A 22 39.05 22.94 -21.38
CA CYS A 22 38.77 21.61 -21.93
C CYS A 22 37.93 21.69 -23.20
N ASN A 23 38.59 21.79 -24.36
CA ASN A 23 37.91 21.79 -25.67
C ASN A 23 37.30 20.43 -26.02
N ILE A 24 37.75 19.35 -25.35
CA ILE A 24 37.15 18.02 -25.47
C ILE A 24 35.73 18.03 -24.90
N TYR A 25 35.52 18.66 -23.75
CA TYR A 25 34.20 18.85 -23.16
C TYR A 25 33.29 19.67 -24.08
N ASP A 26 33.76 20.81 -24.58
CA ASP A 26 32.97 21.65 -25.49
C ASP A 26 32.55 20.91 -26.76
N LYS A 27 33.42 20.04 -27.28
CA LYS A 27 33.12 19.20 -28.43
C LYS A 27 32.11 18.11 -28.09
N GLN A 28 32.27 17.43 -26.95
CA GLN A 28 31.32 16.43 -26.46
C GLN A 28 29.94 17.03 -26.13
N ALA A 29 29.90 18.26 -25.60
CA ALA A 29 28.69 19.01 -25.32
C ALA A 29 27.96 19.40 -26.61
N LYS A 30 28.68 19.86 -27.64
CA LYS A 30 28.13 20.14 -28.98
C LYS A 30 27.66 18.88 -29.72
N GLU A 31 28.33 17.74 -29.48
CA GLU A 31 27.95 16.42 -29.98
C GLU A 31 26.80 15.78 -29.18
N GLY A 32 26.30 16.43 -28.12
CA GLY A 32 25.17 15.95 -27.31
C GLY A 32 25.50 14.81 -26.34
N LYS A 33 26.75 14.35 -26.26
CA LYS A 33 27.17 13.20 -25.44
C LYS A 33 26.92 13.40 -23.94
N HIS A 34 27.16 14.60 -23.42
CA HIS A 34 26.85 14.92 -22.02
C HIS A 34 25.35 14.94 -21.72
N MET A 35 24.51 15.27 -22.71
CA MET A 35 23.05 15.22 -22.55
C MET A 35 22.56 13.77 -22.50
N GLU A 36 23.18 12.87 -23.25
CA GLU A 36 22.89 11.43 -23.24
C GLU A 36 23.35 10.76 -21.93
N GLU A 37 24.55 11.08 -21.46
CA GLU A 37 25.11 10.58 -20.20
C GLU A 37 24.27 11.07 -19.00
N GLU A 38 23.89 12.35 -18.99
CA GLU A 38 22.99 12.91 -17.97
C GLU A 38 21.61 12.24 -18.01
N LYS A 39 21.03 12.03 -19.19
CA LYS A 39 19.75 11.33 -19.35
C LYS A 39 19.83 9.88 -18.87
N THR A 40 20.96 9.21 -19.10
CA THR A 40 21.21 7.85 -18.61
C THR A 40 21.31 7.83 -17.09
N ARG A 41 22.04 8.78 -16.49
CA ARG A 41 22.13 8.94 -15.04
C ARG A 41 20.77 9.22 -14.41
N GLN A 42 19.96 10.08 -15.02
CA GLN A 42 18.60 10.39 -14.57
C GLN A 42 17.69 9.16 -14.64
N LYS A 43 17.74 8.38 -15.73
CA LYS A 43 16.99 7.11 -15.85
C LYS A 43 17.40 6.10 -14.77
N ALA A 44 18.69 5.94 -14.51
CA ALA A 44 19.19 5.04 -13.48
C ALA A 44 18.72 5.47 -12.08
N LYS A 45 18.78 6.77 -11.79
CA LYS A 45 18.26 7.34 -10.54
C LYS A 45 16.77 7.08 -10.38
N HIS A 46 15.97 7.37 -11.41
CA HIS A 46 14.52 7.14 -11.40
C HIS A 46 14.17 5.66 -11.20
N ALA A 47 14.88 4.74 -11.85
CA ALA A 47 14.69 3.30 -11.67
C ALA A 47 14.97 2.85 -10.23
N LEU A 48 16.01 3.40 -9.59
CA LEU A 48 16.34 3.13 -8.20
C LEU A 48 15.27 3.70 -7.25
N GLU A 49 14.83 4.94 -7.46
CA GLU A 49 13.76 5.56 -6.67
C GLU A 49 12.46 4.76 -6.76
N LYS A 50 12.08 4.32 -7.97
CA LYS A 50 10.94 3.44 -8.20
C LYS A 50 11.09 2.14 -7.42
N TYR A 51 12.23 1.46 -7.52
CA TYR A 51 12.48 0.23 -6.77
C TYR A 51 12.34 0.43 -5.26
N MET A 52 12.98 1.48 -4.70
CA MET A 52 12.90 1.78 -3.27
C MET A 52 11.47 2.03 -2.81
N PHE A 53 10.69 2.82 -3.57
CA PHE A 53 9.29 3.11 -3.26
C PHE A 53 8.44 1.84 -3.07
N TYR A 54 8.55 0.89 -3.99
CA TYR A 54 7.77 -0.36 -3.95
C TYR A 54 8.34 -1.35 -2.91
N PHE A 55 9.66 -1.42 -2.76
CA PHE A 55 10.32 -2.27 -1.79
C PHE A 55 10.01 -1.88 -0.34
N GLU A 56 10.06 -0.59 -0.01
CA GLU A 56 9.75 -0.09 1.32
C GLU A 56 8.32 -0.46 1.73
N ARG A 57 7.34 -0.23 0.85
CA ARG A 57 5.93 -0.56 1.12
C ARG A 57 5.67 -2.04 1.23
N PHE A 58 6.34 -2.87 0.43
CA PHE A 58 6.33 -4.32 0.60
C PHE A 58 6.81 -4.71 2.01
N MET A 59 7.93 -4.14 2.45
CA MET A 59 8.50 -4.43 3.76
C MET A 59 7.65 -3.88 4.90
N ASP A 60 7.00 -2.74 4.72
CA ASP A 60 6.07 -2.16 5.69
C ASP A 60 4.87 -3.07 5.91
N HIS A 61 4.22 -3.52 4.82
CA HIS A 61 3.10 -4.45 4.93
C HIS A 61 3.52 -5.82 5.49
N ASP A 62 4.72 -6.32 5.18
CA ASP A 62 5.26 -7.54 5.80
C ASP A 62 5.46 -7.39 7.32
N ARG A 63 6.04 -6.26 7.76
CA ARG A 63 6.22 -5.95 9.18
C ARG A 63 4.88 -5.79 9.90
N SER A 64 3.95 -5.03 9.33
CA SER A 64 2.61 -4.83 9.89
C SER A 64 1.81 -6.12 9.97
N MET A 65 1.92 -7.02 8.98
CA MET A 65 1.30 -8.36 9.05
C MET A 65 1.89 -9.22 10.19
N LYS A 66 3.21 -9.19 10.39
CA LYS A 66 3.89 -9.89 11.50
C LYS A 66 3.54 -9.29 12.86
N LEU A 67 3.30 -7.99 12.94
CA LEU A 67 2.77 -7.34 14.15
C LEU A 67 1.34 -7.82 14.42
N ALA A 68 0.45 -7.74 13.44
CA ALA A 68 -0.94 -8.20 13.56
C ALA A 68 -1.05 -9.69 13.94
N THR A 69 -0.09 -10.51 13.56
CA THR A 69 -0.04 -11.93 14.00
C THR A 69 0.32 -12.05 15.48
N ARG A 70 1.20 -11.19 16.00
CA ARG A 70 1.56 -11.19 17.43
C ARG A 70 0.45 -10.61 18.32
N GLN A 71 -0.37 -9.72 17.77
CA GLN A 71 -1.52 -9.12 18.46
C GLN A 71 -2.69 -10.09 18.68
N GLU A 72 -2.61 -11.35 18.21
CA GLU A 72 -3.62 -12.36 18.55
C GLU A 72 -3.75 -12.55 20.06
N VAL A 73 -2.61 -12.58 20.76
CA VAL A 73 -2.57 -12.66 22.25
C VAL A 73 -3.22 -11.42 22.87
N ASP A 74 -2.97 -10.22 22.31
CA ASP A 74 -3.59 -8.99 22.81
C ASP A 74 -5.11 -9.02 22.63
N ILE A 75 -5.62 -9.59 21.53
CA ILE A 75 -7.06 -9.77 21.32
C ILE A 75 -7.64 -10.78 22.31
N GLU A 76 -6.95 -11.88 22.60
CA GLU A 76 -7.37 -12.85 23.62
C GLU A 76 -7.52 -12.17 25.00
N ASP A 77 -6.53 -11.39 25.41
CA ASP A 77 -6.56 -10.60 26.65
C ASP A 77 -7.72 -9.59 26.66
N LYS A 78 -7.97 -8.92 25.52
CA LYS A 78 -9.06 -7.95 25.36
C LYS A 78 -10.44 -8.62 25.48
N VAL A 79 -10.60 -9.79 24.89
CA VAL A 79 -11.82 -10.61 24.98
C VAL A 79 -12.07 -11.06 26.41
N GLN A 80 -11.04 -11.59 27.08
CA GLN A 80 -11.14 -12.03 28.47
C GLN A 80 -11.51 -10.88 29.41
N LYS A 81 -10.89 -9.71 29.26
CA LYS A 81 -11.22 -8.51 30.05
C LYS A 81 -12.67 -8.07 29.87
N LEU A 82 -13.19 -8.08 28.64
CA LEU A 82 -14.57 -7.73 28.36
C LEU A 82 -15.56 -8.74 28.95
N HIS A 83 -15.23 -10.03 28.89
CA HIS A 83 -16.01 -11.09 29.52
C HIS A 83 -16.05 -10.90 31.05
N ASP A 84 -14.90 -10.76 31.69
CA ASP A 84 -14.80 -10.72 33.15
C ASP A 84 -15.37 -9.43 33.76
N LYS A 85 -15.13 -8.27 33.12
CA LYS A 85 -15.57 -6.97 33.66
C LYS A 85 -16.98 -6.56 33.27
N HIS A 86 -17.41 -6.90 32.05
CA HIS A 86 -18.69 -6.42 31.50
C HIS A 86 -19.70 -7.54 31.25
N GLY A 87 -19.31 -8.81 31.40
CA GLY A 87 -20.22 -9.96 31.27
C GLY A 87 -20.62 -10.30 29.84
N PHE A 88 -19.93 -9.76 28.82
CA PHE A 88 -20.20 -10.10 27.42
C PHE A 88 -19.88 -11.57 27.14
N GLU A 89 -20.70 -12.24 26.34
CA GLU A 89 -20.42 -13.61 25.95
C GLU A 89 -19.27 -13.64 24.94
N ILE A 90 -18.39 -14.66 25.03
CA ILE A 90 -17.24 -14.81 24.12
C ILE A 90 -17.69 -14.81 22.64
N ILE A 91 -18.86 -15.40 22.35
CA ILE A 91 -19.43 -15.42 21.00
C ILE A 91 -19.77 -14.02 20.49
N GLU A 92 -20.14 -13.09 21.38
CA GLU A 92 -20.40 -11.69 21.03
C GLU A 92 -19.10 -10.93 20.72
N LEU A 93 -17.96 -11.44 21.16
CA LEU A 93 -16.64 -10.83 21.00
C LEU A 93 -15.85 -11.41 19.82
N GLN A 94 -16.38 -12.43 19.14
CA GLN A 94 -15.73 -13.11 18.02
C GLN A 94 -15.30 -12.17 16.88
N PHE A 95 -16.02 -11.06 16.70
CA PHE A 95 -15.73 -10.05 15.68
C PHE A 95 -14.32 -9.44 15.81
N LEU A 96 -13.73 -9.41 17.00
CA LEU A 96 -12.37 -8.91 17.23
C LEU A 96 -11.33 -9.80 16.54
N TYR A 97 -11.47 -11.12 16.65
CA TYR A 97 -10.61 -12.09 15.96
C TYR A 97 -10.80 -12.02 14.46
N ASP A 98 -12.05 -11.94 13.99
CA ASP A 98 -12.34 -11.84 12.55
C ASP A 98 -11.73 -10.57 11.95
N ALA A 99 -11.82 -9.44 12.65
CA ALA A 99 -11.22 -8.18 12.25
C ALA A 99 -9.69 -8.26 12.19
N LEU A 100 -9.02 -8.81 13.21
CA LEU A 100 -7.55 -8.95 13.20
C LEU A 100 -7.08 -9.90 12.09
N ARG A 101 -7.80 -11.02 11.89
CA ARG A 101 -7.55 -11.93 10.76
C ARG A 101 -7.72 -11.22 9.42
N GLN A 102 -8.73 -10.36 9.31
CA GLN A 102 -8.96 -9.56 8.11
C GLN A 102 -7.83 -8.57 7.87
N VAL A 103 -7.34 -7.86 8.88
CA VAL A 103 -6.15 -6.99 8.79
C VAL A 103 -4.96 -7.78 8.26
N ARG A 104 -4.64 -8.95 8.86
CA ARG A 104 -3.54 -9.82 8.40
C ARG A 104 -3.67 -10.20 6.92
N ASN A 105 -4.87 -10.58 6.50
CA ASN A 105 -5.14 -10.95 5.11
C ASN A 105 -4.98 -9.76 4.15
N CYS A 106 -5.48 -8.58 4.53
CA CYS A 106 -5.33 -7.36 3.73
C CYS A 106 -3.87 -6.94 3.61
N ARG A 107 -3.09 -6.97 4.70
CA ARG A 107 -1.63 -6.68 4.66
C ARG A 107 -0.89 -7.65 3.76
N ARG A 108 -1.24 -8.94 3.79
CA ARG A 108 -0.68 -9.94 2.87
C ARG A 108 -0.97 -9.58 1.42
N VAL A 109 -2.20 -9.19 1.09
CA VAL A 109 -2.55 -8.78 -0.28
C VAL A 109 -1.82 -7.49 -0.66
N LEU A 110 -1.87 -6.45 0.18
CA LEU A 110 -1.20 -5.16 -0.04
C LEU A 110 0.31 -5.32 -0.30
N LYS A 111 0.98 -6.18 0.47
CA LYS A 111 2.38 -6.54 0.22
C LYS A 111 2.61 -6.98 -1.23
N TRP A 112 1.78 -7.89 -1.74
CA TRP A 112 1.93 -8.41 -3.10
C TRP A 112 1.38 -7.47 -4.18
N THR A 113 0.42 -6.59 -3.86
CA THR A 113 -0.02 -5.56 -4.80
C THR A 113 1.11 -4.58 -5.09
N TYR A 114 1.99 -4.24 -4.14
CA TYR A 114 3.17 -3.42 -4.47
C TYR A 114 4.16 -4.13 -5.39
N VAL A 115 4.33 -5.46 -5.28
CA VAL A 115 5.14 -6.21 -6.26
C VAL A 115 4.49 -6.15 -7.64
N HIS A 116 3.18 -6.35 -7.72
CA HIS A 116 2.45 -6.27 -8.98
C HIS A 116 2.53 -4.86 -9.60
N GLY A 117 2.28 -3.83 -8.80
CA GLY A 117 2.31 -2.43 -9.23
C GLY A 117 3.66 -1.95 -9.74
N TYR A 118 4.77 -2.54 -9.27
CA TYR A 118 6.12 -2.26 -9.79
C TYR A 118 6.24 -2.60 -11.29
N TYR A 119 5.60 -3.70 -11.70
CA TYR A 119 5.65 -4.22 -13.07
C TYR A 119 4.51 -3.71 -13.97
N LEU A 120 3.56 -2.93 -13.43
CA LEU A 120 2.51 -2.33 -14.26
C LEU A 120 3.06 -1.20 -15.14
N ASP A 121 2.60 -1.19 -16.40
CA ASP A 121 2.94 -0.17 -17.38
C ASP A 121 2.40 1.20 -16.94
N GLU A 122 3.25 2.21 -16.96
CA GLU A 122 2.90 3.57 -16.52
C GLU A 122 1.85 4.27 -17.40
N GLY A 123 1.68 3.79 -18.64
CA GLY A 123 0.65 4.27 -19.58
C GLY A 123 -0.62 3.41 -19.64
N GLY A 124 -0.70 2.33 -18.86
CA GLY A 124 -1.84 1.41 -18.88
C GLY A 124 -3.08 2.01 -18.19
N THR A 125 -4.25 1.86 -18.80
CA THR A 125 -5.53 2.30 -18.20
C THR A 125 -5.89 1.52 -16.93
N GLU A 126 -5.43 0.27 -16.83
CA GLU A 126 -5.57 -0.60 -15.67
C GLU A 126 -4.86 -0.08 -14.41
N LYS A 127 -3.76 0.66 -14.57
CA LYS A 127 -2.92 1.12 -13.45
C LYS A 127 -3.67 2.10 -12.55
N ASN A 128 -4.44 3.03 -13.14
CA ASN A 128 -5.22 4.01 -12.38
C ASN A 128 -6.28 3.34 -11.50
N LEU A 129 -7.01 2.36 -12.04
CA LEU A 129 -8.01 1.62 -11.29
C LEU A 129 -7.35 0.76 -10.21
N PHE A 130 -6.25 0.09 -10.53
CA PHE A 130 -5.48 -0.69 -9.58
C PHE A 130 -4.97 0.15 -8.40
N GLU A 131 -4.34 1.30 -8.66
CA GLU A 131 -3.83 2.21 -7.62
C GLU A 131 -4.97 2.79 -6.76
N HIS A 132 -6.13 3.08 -7.38
CA HIS A 132 -7.31 3.52 -6.66
C HIS A 132 -7.82 2.46 -5.68
N LEU A 133 -7.95 1.21 -6.13
CA LEU A 133 -8.36 0.09 -5.28
C LEU A 133 -7.32 -0.20 -4.19
N GLN A 134 -6.03 -0.20 -4.54
CA GLN A 134 -4.92 -0.42 -3.60
C GLN A 134 -4.94 0.62 -2.48
N LYS A 135 -5.07 1.91 -2.83
CA LYS A 135 -5.15 3.00 -1.87
C LYS A 135 -6.34 2.83 -0.92
N HIS A 136 -7.52 2.53 -1.45
CA HIS A 136 -8.70 2.33 -0.60
C HIS A 136 -8.58 1.11 0.32
N LEU A 137 -7.99 0.01 -0.17
CA LEU A 137 -7.71 -1.14 0.69
C LEU A 137 -6.74 -0.76 1.82
N GLU A 138 -5.68 -0.01 1.51
CA GLU A 138 -4.68 0.44 2.49
C GLU A 138 -5.32 1.32 3.56
N GLU A 139 -6.01 2.40 3.17
CA GLU A 139 -6.69 3.32 4.08
C GLU A 139 -7.68 2.61 5.01
N LYS A 140 -8.52 1.72 4.47
CA LYS A 140 -9.53 1.00 5.28
C LYS A 140 -8.90 -0.07 6.17
N THR A 141 -7.80 -0.68 5.75
CA THR A 141 -7.04 -1.63 6.57
C THR A 141 -6.37 -0.92 7.74
N ASP A 142 -5.78 0.25 7.51
CA ASP A 142 -5.18 1.08 8.56
C ASP A 142 -6.23 1.53 9.59
N SER A 143 -7.39 2.03 9.14
CA SER A 143 -8.48 2.39 10.05
C SER A 143 -8.97 1.20 10.88
N LEU A 144 -9.15 0.03 10.26
CA LEU A 144 -9.56 -1.18 10.98
C LEU A 144 -8.53 -1.60 12.02
N HIS A 145 -7.24 -1.51 11.69
CA HIS A 145 -6.17 -1.86 12.60
C HIS A 145 -6.09 -0.87 13.76
N GLU A 146 -6.23 0.44 13.49
CA GLU A 146 -6.27 1.48 14.51
C GLU A 146 -7.45 1.33 15.48
N MET A 147 -8.63 0.94 14.99
CA MET A 147 -9.79 0.62 15.82
C MET A 147 -9.48 -0.48 16.85
N LEU A 148 -8.77 -1.53 16.41
CA LEU A 148 -8.39 -2.65 17.28
C LEU A 148 -7.31 -2.27 18.29
N GLU A 149 -6.41 -1.35 17.96
CA GLU A 149 -5.31 -0.92 18.83
C GLU A 149 -5.77 0.16 19.83
N LYS A 150 -6.22 1.31 19.34
CA LYS A 150 -6.41 2.53 20.13
C LYS A 150 -7.84 2.75 20.55
N GLU A 151 -8.78 2.63 19.62
CA GLU A 151 -10.19 2.94 19.91
C GLU A 151 -10.76 1.97 20.96
N PHE A 152 -10.35 0.69 20.92
CA PHE A 152 -10.69 -0.29 21.92
C PHE A 152 -10.32 0.17 23.34
N ASP A 153 -9.04 0.53 23.54
CA ASP A 153 -8.56 0.94 24.87
C ASP A 153 -9.26 2.22 25.34
N SER A 154 -9.50 3.17 24.44
CA SER A 154 -10.25 4.38 24.78
C SER A 154 -11.73 4.14 25.07
N THR A 155 -12.35 3.13 24.44
CA THR A 155 -13.80 2.86 24.59
C THR A 155 -14.09 2.13 25.90
N PHE A 156 -13.18 1.24 26.33
CA PHE A 156 -13.43 0.33 27.44
C PHE A 156 -12.49 0.53 28.65
N PHE A 157 -11.43 1.32 28.51
CA PHE A 157 -10.40 1.48 29.55
C PHE A 157 -9.91 2.94 29.74
N SER A 158 -10.55 3.95 29.13
CA SER A 158 -10.23 5.34 29.46
C SER A 158 -10.59 5.64 30.92
N ASN A 159 -9.68 6.30 31.64
CA ASN A 159 -9.79 6.64 33.07
C ASN A 159 -11.07 7.42 33.43
N GLU A 160 -12.17 6.70 33.62
CA GLU A 160 -13.39 7.11 34.32
C GLU A 160 -14.26 5.85 34.46
N ASP A 161 -13.85 4.94 35.35
CA ASP A 161 -14.67 3.87 35.90
C ASP A 161 -15.81 4.46 36.77
N MET A 162 -16.69 5.23 36.12
CA MET A 162 -17.98 5.73 36.63
C MET A 162 -19.16 5.03 35.96
N MET A 163 -18.94 3.85 35.38
CA MET A 163 -19.98 3.04 34.73
C MET A 163 -20.03 1.68 35.41
N GLY A 164 -21.09 1.45 36.20
CA GLY A 164 -21.32 0.13 36.78
C GLY A 164 -21.39 -0.96 35.70
N PRO A 165 -20.97 -2.19 36.02
CA PRO A 165 -21.11 -3.32 35.10
C PRO A 165 -22.57 -3.45 34.63
N GLY A 166 -22.77 -3.54 33.30
CA GLY A 166 -24.09 -3.65 32.69
C GLY A 166 -24.87 -2.34 32.51
N SER A 167 -24.23 -1.17 32.55
CA SER A 167 -24.92 0.09 32.23
C SER A 167 -25.37 0.14 30.75
N GLN A 168 -26.53 0.74 30.49
CA GLN A 168 -27.05 0.90 29.13
C GLN A 168 -26.07 1.64 28.19
N ASP A 169 -25.37 2.65 28.73
CA ASP A 169 -24.38 3.42 27.96
C ASP A 169 -23.15 2.60 27.56
N ALA A 170 -22.66 1.72 28.45
CA ALA A 170 -21.55 0.82 28.12
C ALA A 170 -21.94 -0.18 27.02
N HIS A 171 -23.17 -0.69 27.07
CA HIS A 171 -23.71 -1.57 26.04
C HIS A 171 -23.88 -0.85 24.70
N ASP A 172 -24.41 0.38 24.70
CA ASP A 172 -24.59 1.17 23.49
C ASP A 172 -23.23 1.54 22.84
N LYS A 173 -22.22 1.88 23.65
CA LYS A 173 -20.84 2.10 23.18
C LYS A 173 -20.24 0.84 22.57
N PHE A 174 -20.41 -0.30 23.23
CA PHE A 174 -19.97 -1.60 22.70
C PHE A 174 -20.63 -1.90 21.34
N MET A 175 -21.94 -1.74 21.24
CA MET A 175 -22.68 -2.00 19.99
C MET A 175 -22.22 -1.10 18.84
N ARG A 176 -21.94 0.19 19.12
CA ARG A 176 -21.36 1.11 18.11
C ARG A 176 -19.97 0.67 17.67
N PHE A 177 -19.10 0.33 18.61
CA PHE A 177 -17.75 -0.14 18.32
C PHE A 177 -17.79 -1.43 17.49
N ARG A 178 -18.59 -2.41 17.90
CA ARG A 178 -18.79 -3.66 17.16
C ARG A 178 -19.29 -3.42 15.74
N SER A 179 -20.28 -2.54 15.57
CA SER A 179 -20.82 -2.18 14.26
C SER A 179 -19.74 -1.57 13.37
N ASN A 180 -18.94 -0.63 13.89
CA ASN A 180 -17.85 0.00 13.15
C ASN A 180 -16.78 -1.01 12.72
N VAL A 181 -16.28 -1.82 13.65
CA VAL A 181 -15.25 -2.84 13.35
C VAL A 181 -15.77 -3.84 12.32
N THR A 182 -17.01 -4.30 12.46
CA THR A 182 -17.64 -5.24 11.51
C THR A 182 -17.80 -4.61 10.13
N ASN A 183 -18.23 -3.35 10.06
CA ASN A 183 -18.36 -2.63 8.80
C ASN A 183 -17.02 -2.48 8.08
N PHE A 184 -15.96 -2.05 8.78
CA PHE A 184 -14.62 -1.93 8.18
C PHE A 184 -14.02 -3.28 7.80
N THR A 185 -14.30 -4.34 8.57
CA THR A 185 -13.94 -5.73 8.22
C THR A 185 -14.57 -6.12 6.87
N ASN A 186 -15.88 -5.86 6.70
CA ASN A 186 -16.59 -6.15 5.46
C ASN A 186 -16.12 -5.29 4.28
N VAL A 187 -15.88 -3.99 4.50
CA VAL A 187 -15.43 -3.06 3.46
C VAL A 187 -14.03 -3.43 2.97
N THR A 188 -13.10 -3.71 3.89
CA THR A 188 -11.74 -4.15 3.52
C THR A 188 -11.77 -5.48 2.78
N GLN A 189 -12.66 -6.41 3.18
CA GLN A 189 -12.88 -7.65 2.45
C GLN A 189 -13.32 -7.40 1.01
N LYS A 190 -14.31 -6.52 0.79
CA LYS A 190 -14.78 -6.19 -0.57
C LYS A 190 -13.66 -5.63 -1.45
N PHE A 191 -12.88 -4.66 -0.96
CA PHE A 191 -11.76 -4.11 -1.75
C PHE A 191 -10.68 -5.15 -2.03
N ARG A 192 -10.34 -5.98 -1.04
CA ARG A 192 -9.38 -7.07 -1.22
C ARG A 192 -9.84 -8.04 -2.30
N ASP A 193 -11.08 -8.50 -2.21
CA ASP A 193 -11.63 -9.49 -3.13
C ASP A 193 -11.79 -8.89 -4.54
N GLN A 194 -12.12 -7.60 -4.65
CA GLN A 194 -12.14 -6.86 -5.92
C GLN A 194 -10.74 -6.82 -6.56
N ILE A 195 -9.71 -6.43 -5.81
CA ILE A 195 -8.32 -6.43 -6.30
C ILE A 195 -7.92 -7.84 -6.78
N LEU A 196 -8.18 -8.88 -5.98
CA LEU A 196 -7.81 -10.25 -6.36
C LEU A 196 -8.55 -10.75 -7.60
N THR A 197 -9.81 -10.36 -7.77
CA THR A 197 -10.62 -10.74 -8.93
C THR A 197 -10.14 -10.01 -10.18
N ASP A 198 -9.92 -8.70 -10.08
CA ASP A 198 -9.51 -7.87 -11.21
C ASP A 198 -8.07 -8.14 -11.65
N LEU A 199 -7.20 -8.58 -10.72
CA LEU A 199 -5.85 -9.07 -11.02
C LEU A 199 -5.83 -10.51 -11.54
N GLY A 200 -6.77 -11.35 -11.12
CA GLY A 200 -6.78 -12.79 -11.38
C GLY A 200 -7.38 -13.21 -12.72
N THR A 201 -8.08 -12.31 -13.41
CA THR A 201 -8.60 -12.54 -14.77
C THR A 201 -7.94 -11.57 -15.73
N GLU A 202 -7.01 -12.07 -16.55
CA GLU A 202 -6.45 -11.34 -17.69
C GLU A 202 -7.56 -10.63 -18.46
N GLY A 203 -7.51 -9.29 -18.52
CA GLY A 203 -8.37 -8.49 -19.40
C GLY A 203 -9.63 -7.85 -18.82
N ARG A 204 -9.87 -7.83 -17.49
CA ARG A 204 -11.10 -7.20 -16.94
C ARG A 204 -10.99 -5.75 -16.45
N LEU A 205 -9.79 -5.24 -16.19
CA LEU A 205 -9.62 -3.84 -15.78
C LEU A 205 -10.06 -2.83 -16.88
N THR A 206 -10.17 -3.28 -18.13
CA THR A 206 -10.61 -2.48 -19.29
C THR A 206 -11.92 -2.97 -19.95
N ALA A 207 -12.47 -4.11 -19.52
CA ALA A 207 -13.62 -4.74 -20.18
C ALA A 207 -14.96 -3.99 -20.00
N ALA A 208 -15.02 -2.96 -19.15
CA ALA A 208 -16.22 -2.13 -18.99
C ALA A 208 -16.36 -1.01 -20.04
N GLY A 209 -15.51 -0.99 -21.07
CA GLY A 209 -15.51 0.05 -22.12
C GLY A 209 -16.10 -0.33 -23.47
N SER A 210 -16.44 -1.61 -23.73
CA SER A 210 -16.88 -2.01 -25.08
C SER A 210 -17.87 -3.17 -25.06
N SER A 211 -19.17 -2.85 -25.07
CA SER A 211 -20.12 -3.33 -26.10
C SER A 211 -21.56 -2.92 -25.72
N ALA A 212 -22.06 -1.86 -26.36
CA ALA A 212 -23.48 -1.74 -26.64
C ALA A 212 -23.88 -2.80 -27.71
N PRO A 213 -25.16 -3.19 -27.81
CA PRO A 213 -25.58 -4.49 -28.29
C PRO A 213 -25.73 -4.50 -29.81
N TRP A 214 -25.00 -5.38 -30.50
CA TRP A 214 -25.26 -5.71 -31.89
C TRP A 214 -25.25 -7.23 -32.05
N GLY A 215 -26.45 -7.79 -32.16
CA GLY A 215 -26.65 -9.18 -32.53
C GLY A 215 -26.17 -9.47 -33.96
N PRO A 216 -26.03 -10.75 -34.32
CA PRO A 216 -25.52 -11.14 -35.63
C PRO A 216 -26.52 -10.76 -36.74
N PRO A 217 -26.05 -10.38 -37.95
CA PRO A 217 -26.93 -10.09 -39.07
C PRO A 217 -27.60 -11.40 -39.57
N PRO A 218 -28.83 -11.34 -40.11
CA PRO A 218 -29.50 -12.51 -40.63
C PRO A 218 -28.82 -13.02 -41.93
N PRO A 219 -28.84 -14.34 -42.19
CA PRO A 219 -28.18 -14.91 -43.35
C PRO A 219 -28.95 -14.64 -44.66
N ARG A 220 -28.22 -14.05 -45.62
CA ARG A 220 -28.43 -13.82 -47.07
C ARG A 220 -29.85 -13.53 -47.57
#